data_AF-A0A2R4MJR1-F1
#
_entry.id   AF-A0A2R4MJR1-F1
#
_cell.length_a   1.000
_cell.length_b   1.000
_cell.length_c   1.000
_cell.angle_alpha   90.00
_cell.angle_beta   90.00
_cell.angle_gamma   90.00
#
_symmetry.space_group_name_H-M   'P 1'
#
loop_
_entity.id
_entity.type
_entity.pdbx_description
1 polymer ?
#
loop_
_entity_poly.entity_id
_entity_poly.type
_entity_poly.pdbx_seq_one_letter_code
_entity_poly.pdbx_strand_id
1 'polypeptide(L)'
;MREQKEFSEFQAGDIAVFEKSFTPEAFTNFAELSGDHNPLHHDEAYAAESEFLRPIVPMHMTIAPLSRIAGMIFPGDPSLYLSHEIRSIQPVYYGNKLTYSAKIVAVNSNLRTLTIRVLVLQGTKVVIEANLRVMSRLDSWKPSSAQPDLAPAPTTTLITGATGEIGTALALHLARRGHNLLLMDRGAGPKRDALSNTLTDVAKGSQRIDFLAADLSKVAEVEALCRQLASRGDITSVFHSASPPLTASLTELVQVNYSALQKISEAVLPAMLIQQEGVLANIGTVATERVVPGWHNYAAAKAMAGQFLGAFDKSNSGFGVRGLNILSGLVATAYSKSAQGTSPAMAPPEIAEEVAQIALDERAGGAVMVEWNGKRYGAMGFHENRTASAQTATLDKEKASPSAPTDIATSSVESKIASVLHARFNLPADTDLSDSGVGNTPGWDSLRHIELVLELEALFGIRYSASDVEKMLTYKGLVSVTRARVETT
;
A
#
# COMPACT_ATOMS: atom_id res chain seq x y z
N MET A 1 -18.53 -36.42 20.80
CA MET A 1 -17.96 -36.92 19.52
C MET A 1 -17.18 -35.78 18.90
N ARG A 2 -15.94 -35.99 18.44
CA ARG A 2 -15.23 -34.95 17.68
C ARG A 2 -15.99 -34.75 16.37
N GLU A 3 -16.31 -33.50 16.02
CA GLU A 3 -17.02 -33.18 14.79
C GLU A 3 -16.21 -33.67 13.58
N GLN A 4 -16.92 -34.25 12.61
CA GLN A 4 -16.35 -34.63 11.33
C GLN A 4 -16.05 -33.36 10.55
N LYS A 5 -14.85 -33.25 9.98
CA LYS A 5 -14.44 -32.14 9.12
C LYS A 5 -14.51 -32.54 7.66
N GLU A 6 -14.96 -31.62 6.83
CA GLU A 6 -15.01 -31.75 5.38
C GLU A 6 -14.09 -30.71 4.71
N PHE A 7 -13.43 -31.07 3.62
CA PHE A 7 -12.59 -30.14 2.86
C PHE A 7 -13.38 -28.93 2.34
N SER A 8 -14.68 -29.10 2.08
CA SER A 8 -15.57 -28.02 1.64
C SER A 8 -15.77 -26.91 2.67
N GLU A 9 -15.36 -27.10 3.92
CA GLU A 9 -15.44 -26.07 4.97
C GLU A 9 -14.43 -24.94 4.76
N PHE A 10 -13.30 -25.20 4.08
CA PHE A 10 -12.27 -24.19 3.86
C PHE A 10 -12.67 -23.21 2.77
N GLN A 11 -12.45 -21.94 3.04
CA GLN A 11 -12.74 -20.84 2.12
C GLN A 11 -11.54 -19.92 1.97
N ALA A 12 -11.44 -19.27 0.81
CA ALA A 12 -10.50 -18.18 0.67
C ALA A 12 -10.86 -17.07 1.67
N GLY A 13 -9.86 -16.58 2.39
CA GLY A 13 -10.03 -15.64 3.50
C GLY A 13 -9.86 -16.26 4.88
N ASP A 14 -10.02 -17.59 5.03
CA ASP A 14 -9.78 -18.27 6.31
C ASP A 14 -8.36 -18.01 6.79
N ILE A 15 -8.25 -17.70 8.08
CA ILE A 15 -7.00 -17.22 8.66
C ILE A 15 -6.72 -17.87 10.01
N ALA A 16 -5.45 -18.17 10.25
CA ALA A 16 -4.97 -18.72 11.50
C ALA A 16 -3.71 -17.98 11.96
N VAL A 17 -3.69 -17.63 13.24
CA VAL A 17 -2.64 -16.81 13.84
C VAL A 17 -2.08 -17.50 15.08
N PHE A 18 -0.76 -17.57 15.19
CA PHE A 18 -0.09 -18.02 16.41
C PHE A 18 1.28 -17.37 16.57
N GLU A 19 1.84 -17.44 17.77
CA GLU A 19 3.13 -16.84 18.07
C GLU A 19 4.19 -17.89 18.37
N LYS A 20 5.45 -17.55 18.07
CA LYS A 20 6.61 -18.38 18.38
C LYS A 20 7.84 -17.50 18.61
N SER A 21 8.68 -17.90 19.55
CA SER A 21 10.04 -17.39 19.71
C SER A 21 11.04 -18.55 19.59
N PHE A 22 12.29 -18.19 19.30
CA PHE A 22 13.41 -19.12 19.19
C PHE A 22 14.48 -18.74 20.19
N THR A 23 15.12 -19.75 20.77
CA THR A 23 16.18 -19.58 21.76
C THR A 23 17.48 -20.21 21.25
N PRO A 24 18.64 -19.79 21.76
CA PRO A 24 19.91 -20.41 21.40
C PRO A 24 19.95 -21.91 21.71
N GLU A 25 19.25 -22.39 22.75
CA GLU A 25 19.17 -23.82 23.07
C GLU A 25 18.40 -24.60 21.99
N ALA A 26 17.39 -23.99 21.37
CA ALA A 26 16.68 -24.59 20.25
C ALA A 26 17.56 -24.72 19.00
N PHE A 27 18.60 -23.87 18.87
CA PHE A 27 19.57 -23.97 17.78
C PHE A 27 20.41 -25.24 17.88
N THR A 28 20.79 -25.70 19.07
CA THR A 28 21.55 -26.95 19.22
C THR A 28 20.83 -28.14 18.59
N ASN A 29 19.54 -28.33 18.90
CA ASN A 29 18.73 -29.39 18.29
C ASN A 29 18.58 -29.23 16.77
N PHE A 30 18.49 -27.99 16.30
CA PHE A 30 18.43 -27.70 14.86
C PHE A 30 19.75 -28.02 14.16
N ALA A 31 20.88 -27.64 14.75
CA ALA A 31 22.21 -27.89 14.21
C ALA A 31 22.50 -29.40 14.14
N GLU A 32 22.14 -30.16 15.17
CA GLU A 32 22.25 -31.63 15.15
C GLU A 32 21.39 -32.28 14.05
N LEU A 33 20.17 -31.78 13.84
CA LEU A 33 19.27 -32.32 12.82
C LEU A 33 19.68 -31.94 11.39
N SER A 34 20.11 -30.69 11.19
CA SER A 34 20.37 -30.10 9.87
C SER A 34 21.83 -30.20 9.41
N GLY A 35 22.76 -30.34 10.36
CA GLY A 35 24.19 -30.19 10.12
C GLY A 35 24.68 -28.74 9.97
N ASP A 36 23.81 -27.74 10.15
CA ASP A 36 24.20 -26.33 10.09
C ASP A 36 24.83 -25.87 11.40
N HIS A 37 26.15 -25.74 11.38
CA HIS A 37 26.97 -25.23 12.48
C HIS A 37 27.59 -23.86 12.16
N ASN A 38 26.96 -23.05 11.31
CA ASN A 38 27.49 -21.73 10.98
C ASN A 38 27.63 -20.86 12.25
N PRO A 39 28.83 -20.28 12.53
CA PRO A 39 29.08 -19.47 13.71
C PRO A 39 28.18 -18.23 13.79
N LEU A 40 27.65 -17.72 12.67
CA LEU A 40 26.71 -16.61 12.65
C LEU A 40 25.44 -16.85 13.50
N HIS A 41 25.11 -18.11 13.77
CA HIS A 41 23.91 -18.49 14.51
C HIS A 41 24.12 -18.69 16.01
N HIS A 42 25.36 -18.71 16.51
CA HIS A 42 25.63 -19.07 17.90
C HIS A 42 26.89 -18.45 18.53
N ASP A 43 27.87 -18.03 17.73
CA ASP A 43 29.09 -17.40 18.22
C ASP A 43 28.92 -15.88 18.29
N GLU A 44 28.91 -15.34 19.51
CA GLU A 44 28.76 -13.90 19.73
C GLU A 44 29.93 -13.08 19.18
N ALA A 45 31.16 -13.60 19.28
CA ALA A 45 32.35 -12.90 18.80
C ALA A 45 32.36 -12.84 17.27
N TYR A 46 32.05 -13.95 16.61
CA TYR A 46 31.92 -14.00 15.16
C TYR A 46 30.80 -13.06 14.67
N ALA A 47 29.62 -13.13 15.30
CA ALA A 47 28.48 -12.34 14.86
C ALA A 47 28.68 -10.82 15.11
N ALA A 48 29.44 -10.43 16.13
CA ALA A 48 29.79 -9.03 16.40
C ALA A 48 30.62 -8.38 15.28
N GLU A 49 31.36 -9.18 14.50
CA GLU A 49 32.13 -8.72 13.34
C GLU A 49 31.32 -8.68 12.03
N SER A 50 30.09 -9.23 12.03
CA SER A 50 29.19 -9.24 10.87
C SER A 50 28.27 -8.02 10.81
N GLU A 51 27.57 -7.80 9.69
CA GLU A 51 26.53 -6.74 9.61
C GLU A 51 25.35 -6.92 10.60
N PHE A 52 25.21 -8.11 11.19
CA PHE A 52 24.12 -8.42 12.13
C PHE A 52 24.44 -8.05 13.57
N LEU A 53 25.72 -7.85 13.90
CA LEU A 53 26.29 -7.46 15.20
C LEU A 53 26.04 -8.42 16.39
N ARG A 54 25.20 -9.44 16.21
CA ARG A 54 24.88 -10.47 17.21
C ARG A 54 24.23 -11.68 16.52
N PRO A 55 24.22 -12.86 17.16
CA PRO A 55 23.70 -14.07 16.54
C PRO A 55 22.24 -13.95 16.08
N ILE A 56 21.97 -14.44 14.88
CA ILE A 56 20.63 -14.48 14.27
C ILE A 56 20.11 -15.90 14.20
N VAL A 57 18.79 -16.05 14.22
CA VAL A 57 18.12 -17.34 14.06
C VAL A 57 18.30 -17.83 12.62
N PRO A 58 18.74 -19.08 12.38
CA PRO A 58 18.76 -19.65 11.04
C PRO A 58 17.40 -19.54 10.35
N MET A 59 17.40 -19.18 9.06
CA MET A 59 16.15 -19.03 8.29
C MET A 59 15.31 -20.32 8.31
N HIS A 60 15.93 -21.49 8.23
CA HIS A 60 15.21 -22.77 8.26
C HIS A 60 14.51 -23.04 9.60
N MET A 61 15.02 -22.52 10.72
CA MET A 61 14.32 -22.57 12.00
C MET A 61 13.09 -21.67 11.99
N THR A 62 13.18 -20.46 11.41
CA THR A 62 12.07 -19.52 11.37
C THR A 62 10.94 -19.95 10.43
N ILE A 63 11.21 -20.86 9.48
CA ILE A 63 10.17 -21.42 8.60
C ILE A 63 9.70 -22.81 9.04
N ALA A 64 10.33 -23.44 10.04
CA ALA A 64 9.89 -24.73 10.58
C ALA A 64 8.39 -24.71 11.00
N PRO A 65 7.83 -23.63 11.59
CA PRO A 65 6.40 -23.55 11.89
C PRO A 65 5.46 -23.59 10.67
N LEU A 66 5.94 -23.41 9.44
CA LEU A 66 5.12 -23.61 8.23
C LEU A 66 4.65 -25.08 8.12
N SER A 67 5.44 -26.03 8.63
CA SER A 67 5.03 -27.44 8.72
C SER A 67 3.83 -27.62 9.65
N ARG A 68 3.76 -26.88 10.76
CA ARG A 68 2.58 -26.86 11.64
C ARG A 68 1.37 -26.27 10.92
N ILE A 69 1.54 -25.21 10.14
CA ILE A 69 0.46 -24.61 9.36
C ILE A 69 -0.13 -25.65 8.40
N ALA A 70 0.71 -26.30 7.58
CA ALA A 70 0.26 -27.29 6.62
C ALA A 70 -0.32 -28.55 7.31
N GLY A 71 0.41 -29.13 8.25
CA GLY A 71 0.09 -30.45 8.83
C GLY A 71 -0.94 -30.43 9.97
N MET A 72 -1.13 -29.28 10.63
CA MET A 72 -1.97 -29.21 11.85
C MET A 72 -3.07 -28.17 11.79
N ILE A 73 -3.04 -27.22 10.86
CA ILE A 73 -3.99 -26.11 10.77
C ILE A 73 -4.80 -26.17 9.46
N PHE A 74 -4.13 -26.05 8.31
CA PHE A 74 -4.75 -25.94 6.99
C PHE A 74 -4.19 -26.97 5.98
N PRO A 75 -5.00 -27.97 5.56
CA PRO A 75 -6.25 -28.43 6.15
C PRO A 75 -6.07 -29.21 7.48
N GLY A 76 -4.84 -29.57 7.85
CA GLY A 76 -4.52 -30.26 9.10
C GLY A 76 -4.22 -31.76 8.92
N ASP A 77 -4.79 -32.60 9.77
CA ASP A 77 -4.41 -34.02 9.97
C ASP A 77 -4.36 -34.94 8.72
N PRO A 78 -5.05 -34.67 7.58
CA PRO A 78 -4.85 -35.44 6.34
C PRO A 78 -3.91 -34.77 5.32
N SER A 79 -3.11 -33.78 5.70
CA SER A 79 -2.41 -32.92 4.74
C SER A 79 -1.15 -33.52 4.14
N LEU A 80 -0.92 -33.18 2.87
CA LEU A 80 0.35 -33.33 2.18
C LEU A 80 0.88 -31.94 1.81
N TYR A 81 2.07 -31.60 2.30
CA TYR A 81 2.73 -30.33 2.00
C TYR A 81 3.47 -30.45 0.66
N LEU A 82 2.92 -29.87 -0.40
CA LEU A 82 3.38 -30.07 -1.77
C LEU A 82 4.59 -29.21 -2.12
N SER A 83 4.53 -27.91 -1.79
CA SER A 83 5.57 -26.94 -2.13
C SER A 83 5.45 -25.68 -1.29
N HIS A 84 6.54 -24.92 -1.21
CA HIS A 84 6.52 -23.55 -0.73
C HIS A 84 7.49 -22.66 -1.51
N GLU A 85 7.20 -21.36 -1.50
CA GLU A 85 8.12 -20.28 -1.89
C GLU A 85 8.29 -19.36 -0.69
N ILE A 86 9.52 -18.90 -0.44
CA ILE A 86 9.87 -18.16 0.78
C ILE A 86 10.74 -16.97 0.42
N ARG A 87 10.44 -15.82 1.03
CA ARG A 87 11.26 -14.62 1.01
C ARG A 87 11.60 -14.22 2.44
N SER A 88 12.87 -14.29 2.79
CA SER A 88 13.40 -13.70 4.03
C SER A 88 13.66 -12.21 3.79
N ILE A 89 12.90 -11.35 4.45
CA ILE A 89 12.92 -9.89 4.24
C ILE A 89 13.86 -9.21 5.24
N GLN A 90 13.92 -9.72 6.47
CA GLN A 90 14.73 -9.17 7.57
C GLN A 90 15.31 -10.31 8.43
N PRO A 91 16.47 -10.11 9.07
CA PRO A 91 17.01 -11.07 10.02
C PRO A 91 16.12 -11.17 11.27
N VAL A 92 16.03 -12.39 11.82
CA VAL A 92 15.35 -12.66 13.08
C VAL A 92 16.40 -12.88 14.17
N TYR A 93 16.24 -12.24 15.31
CA TYR A 93 17.12 -12.45 16.47
C TYR A 93 16.45 -13.34 17.51
N TYR A 94 17.27 -14.09 18.26
CA TYR A 94 16.80 -14.94 19.36
C TYR A 94 16.03 -14.13 20.42
N GLY A 95 15.06 -14.78 21.07
CA GLY A 95 14.19 -14.18 22.08
C GLY A 95 13.08 -13.27 21.50
N ASN A 96 13.19 -12.81 20.26
CA ASN A 96 12.14 -12.02 19.63
C ASN A 96 10.87 -12.87 19.44
N LYS A 97 9.73 -12.27 19.78
CA LYS A 97 8.42 -12.85 19.54
C LYS A 97 8.02 -12.63 18.09
N LEU A 98 7.69 -13.70 17.39
CA LEU A 98 7.18 -13.67 16.02
C LEU A 98 5.72 -14.07 16.00
N THR A 99 4.92 -13.40 15.18
CA THR A 99 3.52 -13.73 14.90
C THR A 99 3.42 -14.31 13.49
N TYR A 100 2.92 -15.53 13.37
CA TYR A 100 2.66 -16.20 12.10
C TYR A 100 1.19 -16.00 11.77
N SER A 101 0.91 -15.28 10.68
CA SER A 101 -0.42 -15.16 10.10
C SER A 101 -0.46 -16.01 8.84
N ALA A 102 -1.29 -17.05 8.80
CA ALA A 102 -1.53 -17.88 7.62
C ALA A 102 -2.95 -17.62 7.10
N LYS A 103 -3.09 -17.21 5.84
CA LYS A 103 -4.37 -16.93 5.17
C LYS A 103 -4.54 -17.81 3.94
N ILE A 104 -5.66 -18.51 3.82
CA ILE A 104 -6.01 -19.23 2.59
C ILE A 104 -6.32 -18.20 1.52
N VAL A 105 -5.57 -18.19 0.42
CA VAL A 105 -5.78 -17.26 -0.70
C VAL A 105 -6.53 -17.91 -1.86
N ALA A 106 -6.47 -19.24 -1.99
CA ALA A 106 -7.21 -19.97 -3.00
C ALA A 106 -7.53 -21.40 -2.54
N VAL A 107 -8.70 -21.89 -2.95
CA VAL A 107 -9.16 -23.26 -2.71
C VAL A 107 -9.43 -23.93 -4.06
N ASN A 108 -8.86 -25.10 -4.27
CA ASN A 108 -9.18 -25.97 -5.39
C ASN A 108 -9.84 -27.24 -4.85
N SER A 109 -11.17 -27.30 -4.92
CA SER A 109 -11.95 -28.43 -4.39
C SER A 109 -11.72 -29.73 -5.14
N ASN A 110 -11.51 -29.67 -6.46
CA ASN A 110 -11.28 -30.87 -7.28
C ASN A 110 -9.98 -31.59 -6.88
N LEU A 111 -8.92 -30.82 -6.63
CA LEU A 111 -7.62 -31.34 -6.21
C LEU A 111 -7.44 -31.33 -4.68
N ARG A 112 -8.46 -30.91 -3.93
CA ARG A 112 -8.42 -30.63 -2.49
C ARG A 112 -7.16 -29.89 -2.06
N THR A 113 -6.79 -28.87 -2.81
CA THR A 113 -5.54 -28.12 -2.59
C THR A 113 -5.86 -26.71 -2.12
N LEU A 114 -5.13 -26.27 -1.09
CA LEU A 114 -5.13 -24.91 -0.56
C LEU A 114 -3.84 -24.21 -1.01
N THR A 115 -3.98 -22.98 -1.48
CA THR A 115 -2.86 -22.03 -1.56
C THR A 115 -2.95 -21.13 -0.33
N ILE A 116 -1.88 -21.07 0.46
CA ILE A 116 -1.86 -20.37 1.74
C ILE A 116 -0.72 -19.36 1.73
N ARG A 117 -1.03 -18.10 2.00
CA ARG A 117 -0.03 -17.05 2.21
C ARG A 117 0.29 -16.93 3.68
N VAL A 118 1.56 -16.84 4.01
CA VAL A 118 2.03 -16.67 5.38
C VAL A 118 2.88 -15.41 5.51
N LEU A 119 2.46 -14.51 6.40
CA LEU A 119 3.30 -13.41 6.86
C LEU A 119 3.81 -13.73 8.26
N VAL A 120 5.13 -13.65 8.45
CA VAL A 120 5.77 -13.72 9.76
C VAL A 120 6.13 -12.31 10.17
N LEU A 121 5.58 -11.87 11.30
CA LEU A 121 5.66 -10.50 11.78
C LEU A 121 6.51 -10.41 13.05
N GLN A 122 7.31 -9.34 13.14
CA GLN A 122 7.90 -8.87 14.39
C GLN A 122 7.36 -7.46 14.67
N GLY A 123 6.32 -7.38 15.51
CA GLY A 123 5.56 -6.13 15.68
C GLY A 123 4.92 -5.72 14.35
N THR A 124 5.29 -4.55 13.83
CA THR A 124 4.83 -4.02 12.53
C THR A 124 5.73 -4.40 11.35
N LYS A 125 6.83 -5.11 11.57
CA LYS A 125 7.76 -5.50 10.50
C LYS A 125 7.42 -6.89 9.98
N VAL A 126 7.24 -7.03 8.68
CA VAL A 126 7.20 -8.34 8.02
C VAL A 126 8.63 -8.84 7.87
N VAL A 127 8.97 -9.93 8.54
CA VAL A 127 10.33 -10.51 8.50
C VAL A 127 10.45 -11.63 7.48
N ILE A 128 9.37 -12.39 7.25
CA ILE A 128 9.30 -13.47 6.26
C ILE A 128 7.94 -13.42 5.58
N GLU A 129 7.94 -13.67 4.27
CA GLU A 129 6.76 -13.95 3.48
C GLU A 129 6.91 -15.35 2.87
N ALA A 130 5.84 -16.15 2.91
CA ALA A 130 5.83 -17.45 2.27
C ALA A 130 4.50 -17.76 1.58
N ASN A 131 4.54 -18.56 0.52
CA ASN A 131 3.37 -19.12 -0.13
C ASN A 131 3.47 -20.66 -0.10
N LEU A 132 2.44 -21.31 0.41
CA LEU A 132 2.38 -22.76 0.59
C LEU A 132 1.36 -23.34 -0.40
N ARG A 133 1.62 -24.54 -0.93
CA ARG A 133 0.59 -25.40 -1.52
C ARG A 133 0.44 -26.65 -0.68
N VAL A 134 -0.76 -26.87 -0.17
CA VAL A 134 -1.07 -27.98 0.74
C VAL A 134 -2.30 -28.72 0.24
N MET A 135 -2.23 -30.04 0.13
CA MET A 135 -3.33 -30.88 -0.33
C MET A 135 -3.92 -31.67 0.83
N SER A 136 -5.25 -31.67 0.97
CA SER A 136 -5.92 -32.68 1.79
C SER A 136 -5.94 -34.01 1.07
N ARG A 137 -5.41 -35.06 1.71
CA ARG A 137 -5.48 -36.42 1.18
C ARG A 137 -6.90 -37.00 1.23
N LEU A 138 -7.73 -36.51 2.15
CA LEU A 138 -9.09 -36.98 2.38
C LEU A 138 -10.10 -35.86 2.13
N ASP A 139 -11.29 -36.23 1.66
CA ASP A 139 -12.40 -35.30 1.53
C ASP A 139 -13.02 -35.01 2.90
N SER A 140 -13.29 -36.08 3.66
CA SER A 140 -13.82 -36.06 5.03
C SER A 140 -12.86 -36.73 6.01
N TRP A 141 -12.70 -36.20 7.22
CA TRP A 141 -11.91 -36.87 8.27
C TRP A 141 -12.38 -36.51 9.69
N LYS A 142 -11.92 -37.29 10.66
CA LYS A 142 -12.07 -36.98 12.09
C LYS A 142 -10.73 -36.50 12.63
N PRO A 143 -10.61 -35.25 13.11
CA PRO A 143 -9.33 -34.73 13.62
C PRO A 143 -8.75 -35.56 14.77
N SER A 144 -7.45 -35.89 14.70
CA SER A 144 -6.69 -36.59 15.75
C SER A 144 -6.52 -35.79 17.04
N SER A 145 -6.72 -34.48 17.00
CA SER A 145 -6.75 -33.58 18.16
C SER A 145 -7.75 -32.44 17.95
N ALA A 146 -8.18 -31.79 19.04
CA ALA A 146 -8.93 -30.55 18.94
C ALA A 146 -7.97 -29.47 18.39
N GLN A 147 -8.30 -28.90 17.24
CA GLN A 147 -7.57 -27.75 16.74
C GLN A 147 -7.85 -26.56 17.68
N PRO A 148 -6.83 -25.86 18.18
CA PRO A 148 -7.05 -24.60 18.88
C PRO A 148 -7.76 -23.63 17.94
N ASP A 149 -8.65 -22.81 18.49
CA ASP A 149 -9.17 -21.68 17.73
C ASP A 149 -8.04 -20.68 17.53
N LEU A 150 -7.54 -20.63 16.31
CA LEU A 150 -6.47 -19.73 15.87
C LEU A 150 -7.03 -18.60 15.00
N ALA A 151 -8.36 -18.53 14.85
CA ALA A 151 -8.97 -17.45 14.10
C ALA A 151 -8.78 -16.13 14.86
N PRO A 152 -8.37 -15.05 14.19
CA PRO A 152 -8.36 -13.74 14.79
C PRO A 152 -9.79 -13.23 15.00
N ALA A 153 -9.94 -12.21 15.84
CA ALA A 153 -11.24 -11.61 16.12
C ALA A 153 -11.89 -11.03 14.84
N PRO A 154 -13.23 -11.00 14.76
CA PRO A 154 -13.96 -10.35 13.66
C PRO A 154 -13.52 -8.90 13.45
N THR A 155 -13.34 -8.53 12.19
CA THR A 155 -12.80 -7.22 11.83
C THR A 155 -13.77 -6.07 12.13
N THR A 156 -13.22 -4.88 12.36
CA THR A 156 -13.96 -3.66 12.71
C THR A 156 -13.46 -2.47 11.91
N THR A 157 -14.40 -1.57 11.55
CA THR A 157 -14.13 -0.32 10.88
C THR A 157 -14.12 0.85 11.86
N LEU A 158 -13.00 1.56 11.96
CA LEU A 158 -12.87 2.80 12.71
C LEU A 158 -13.29 4.00 11.84
N ILE A 159 -14.12 4.87 12.37
CA ILE A 159 -14.45 6.18 11.75
C ILE A 159 -14.06 7.27 12.73
N THR A 160 -13.10 8.13 12.35
CA THR A 160 -12.78 9.33 13.13
C THR A 160 -13.69 10.49 12.71
N GLY A 161 -14.10 11.33 13.67
CA GLY A 161 -15.06 12.39 13.38
C GLY A 161 -16.43 11.84 13.03
N ALA A 162 -16.83 10.73 13.67
CA ALA A 162 -18.05 9.99 13.36
C ALA A 162 -19.34 10.83 13.48
N THR A 163 -19.35 11.85 14.34
CA THR A 163 -20.50 12.77 14.50
C THR A 163 -20.46 13.99 13.56
N GLY A 164 -19.44 14.08 12.70
CA GLY A 164 -19.43 15.01 11.56
C GLY A 164 -20.38 14.52 10.46
N GLU A 165 -20.72 15.39 9.52
CA GLU A 165 -21.75 15.06 8.51
C GLU A 165 -21.34 13.91 7.58
N ILE A 166 -20.08 13.89 7.11
CA ILE A 166 -19.53 12.78 6.31
C ILE A 166 -19.34 11.52 7.17
N GLY A 167 -18.79 11.67 8.38
CA GLY A 167 -18.62 10.55 9.32
C GLY A 167 -19.93 9.86 9.69
N THR A 168 -21.00 10.64 9.89
CA THR A 168 -22.36 10.15 10.17
C THR A 168 -22.88 9.38 8.97
N ALA A 169 -22.76 9.94 7.77
CA ALA A 169 -23.18 9.28 6.55
C ALA A 169 -22.43 7.95 6.30
N LEU A 170 -21.11 7.92 6.55
CA LEU A 170 -20.30 6.70 6.47
C LEU A 170 -20.73 5.66 7.50
N ALA A 171 -20.92 6.05 8.75
CA ALA A 171 -21.37 5.15 9.81
C ALA A 171 -22.71 4.50 9.46
N LEU A 172 -23.68 5.28 8.99
CA LEU A 172 -24.99 4.78 8.58
C LEU A 172 -24.90 3.87 7.34
N HIS A 173 -24.08 4.25 6.34
CA HIS A 173 -23.89 3.45 5.14
C HIS A 173 -23.30 2.07 5.47
N LEU A 174 -22.23 2.03 6.27
CA LEU A 174 -21.55 0.79 6.65
C LEU A 174 -22.39 -0.05 7.63
N ALA A 175 -23.14 0.59 8.54
CA ALA A 175 -24.06 -0.12 9.42
C ALA A 175 -25.15 -0.87 8.62
N ARG A 176 -25.73 -0.25 7.60
CA ARG A 176 -26.72 -0.92 6.72
C ARG A 176 -26.15 -2.11 5.96
N ARG A 177 -24.83 -2.17 5.78
CA ARG A 177 -24.15 -3.30 5.12
C ARG A 177 -23.80 -4.42 6.08
N GLY A 178 -23.76 -4.16 7.39
CA GLY A 178 -23.50 -5.16 8.42
C GLY A 178 -22.10 -5.10 9.03
N HIS A 179 -21.34 -4.02 8.80
CA HIS A 179 -19.99 -3.89 9.34
C HIS A 179 -20.01 -3.64 10.84
N ASN A 180 -19.04 -4.22 11.56
CA ASN A 180 -18.71 -3.80 12.92
C ASN A 180 -18.07 -2.41 12.88
N LEU A 181 -18.52 -1.51 13.74
CA LEU A 181 -18.09 -0.11 13.74
C LEU A 181 -17.49 0.29 15.08
N LEU A 182 -16.41 1.06 15.00
CA LEU A 182 -15.83 1.81 16.11
C LEU A 182 -15.90 3.29 15.76
N LEU A 183 -16.82 4.00 16.39
CA LEU A 183 -17.16 5.38 16.06
C LEU A 183 -16.45 6.33 17.03
N MET A 184 -15.47 7.08 16.54
CA MET A 184 -14.72 8.01 17.36
C MET A 184 -15.14 9.45 17.09
N ASP A 185 -15.43 10.17 18.17
CA ASP A 185 -15.67 11.61 18.18
C ASP A 185 -15.19 12.23 19.52
N ARG A 186 -15.54 13.50 19.79
CA ARG A 186 -15.08 14.24 20.98
C ARG A 186 -15.78 13.88 22.31
N GLY A 187 -16.77 12.99 22.32
CA GLY A 187 -17.44 12.52 23.52
C GLY A 187 -18.97 12.63 23.47
N ALA A 188 -19.60 12.40 24.62
CA ALA A 188 -21.06 12.46 24.75
C ALA A 188 -21.61 13.84 24.35
N GLY A 189 -22.77 13.84 23.69
CA GLY A 189 -23.46 15.05 23.29
C GLY A 189 -24.53 14.80 22.23
N PRO A 190 -25.33 15.82 21.88
CA PRO A 190 -26.55 15.65 21.08
C PRO A 190 -26.32 14.98 19.72
N LYS A 191 -25.17 15.23 19.07
CA LYS A 191 -24.83 14.62 17.79
C LYS A 191 -24.52 13.12 17.91
N ARG A 192 -23.84 12.72 18.99
CA ARG A 192 -23.55 11.31 19.28
C ARG A 192 -24.85 10.56 19.59
N ASP A 193 -25.72 11.17 20.41
CA ASP A 193 -27.00 10.57 20.79
C ASP A 193 -27.90 10.38 19.57
N ALA A 194 -28.00 11.39 18.71
CA ALA A 194 -28.75 11.30 17.46
C ALA A 194 -28.20 10.21 16.51
N LEU A 195 -26.87 10.11 16.38
CA LEU A 195 -26.24 9.06 15.58
C LEU A 195 -26.50 7.67 16.18
N SER A 196 -26.36 7.49 17.49
CA SER A 196 -26.63 6.24 18.19
C SER A 196 -28.08 5.76 18.01
N ASN A 197 -29.05 6.67 18.14
CA ASN A 197 -30.46 6.36 17.93
C ASN A 197 -30.71 5.89 16.49
N THR A 198 -30.20 6.62 15.50
CA THR A 198 -30.37 6.26 14.09
C THR A 198 -29.69 4.92 13.76
N LEU A 199 -28.53 4.63 14.36
CA LEU A 199 -27.81 3.37 14.16
C LEU A 199 -28.59 2.16 14.70
N THR A 200 -29.36 2.34 15.76
CA THR A 200 -30.23 1.29 16.31
C THR A 200 -31.26 0.83 15.28
N ASP A 201 -31.80 1.76 14.48
CA ASP A 201 -32.81 1.46 13.47
C ASP A 201 -32.24 0.84 12.18
N VAL A 202 -30.99 1.16 11.82
CA VAL A 202 -30.40 0.75 10.53
C VAL A 202 -29.44 -0.45 10.62
N ALA A 203 -29.03 -0.84 11.83
CA ALA A 203 -28.15 -1.97 12.04
C ALA A 203 -28.86 -3.30 11.75
N LYS A 204 -28.14 -4.30 11.23
CA LYS A 204 -28.67 -5.65 10.94
C LYS A 204 -28.76 -6.56 12.18
N GLY A 205 -28.47 -6.04 13.37
CA GLY A 205 -28.59 -6.75 14.66
C GLY A 205 -27.41 -7.66 15.05
N SER A 206 -26.59 -8.13 14.11
CA SER A 206 -25.44 -9.01 14.38
C SER A 206 -24.10 -8.27 14.55
N GLN A 207 -24.06 -6.97 14.23
CA GLN A 207 -22.83 -6.18 14.23
C GLN A 207 -22.60 -5.47 15.57
N ARG A 208 -21.34 -5.37 15.97
CA ARG A 208 -20.91 -4.57 17.13
C ARG A 208 -20.69 -3.13 16.70
N ILE A 209 -21.33 -2.19 17.40
CA ILE A 209 -21.16 -0.75 17.18
C ILE A 209 -20.75 -0.12 18.51
N ASP A 210 -19.50 0.29 18.61
CA ASP A 210 -18.91 0.89 19.81
C ASP A 210 -18.60 2.37 19.56
N PHE A 211 -18.65 3.20 20.61
CA PHE A 211 -18.19 4.58 20.56
C PHE A 211 -16.92 4.80 21.38
N LEU A 212 -16.00 5.63 20.88
CA LEU A 212 -14.83 6.12 21.60
C LEU A 212 -14.81 7.65 21.65
N ALA A 213 -14.32 8.19 22.77
CA ALA A 213 -14.17 9.62 22.97
C ALA A 213 -12.68 9.99 22.91
N ALA A 214 -12.31 10.87 21.99
CA ALA A 214 -10.99 11.48 21.91
C ALA A 214 -11.05 12.81 21.16
N ASP A 215 -10.46 13.86 21.73
CA ASP A 215 -10.17 15.08 21.02
C ASP A 215 -8.81 14.98 20.32
N LEU A 216 -8.85 14.75 19.00
CA LEU A 216 -7.64 14.61 18.19
C LEU A 216 -6.72 15.85 18.19
N SER A 217 -7.21 17.02 18.62
CA SER A 217 -6.38 18.22 18.77
C SER A 217 -5.42 18.12 19.95
N LYS A 218 -5.63 17.18 20.87
CA LYS A 218 -4.83 17.01 22.09
C LYS A 218 -3.97 15.75 22.02
N VAL A 219 -2.65 15.94 22.04
CA VAL A 219 -1.66 14.85 21.91
C VAL A 219 -1.87 13.72 22.92
N ALA A 220 -2.14 14.06 24.18
CA ALA A 220 -2.34 13.06 25.24
C ALA A 220 -3.58 12.16 25.00
N GLU A 221 -4.66 12.73 24.46
CA GLU A 221 -5.87 11.96 24.13
C GLU A 221 -5.64 11.06 22.91
N VAL A 222 -4.88 11.53 21.91
CA VAL A 222 -4.45 10.69 20.76
C VAL A 222 -3.61 9.51 21.24
N GLU A 223 -2.68 9.72 22.16
CA GLU A 223 -1.85 8.63 22.70
C GLU A 223 -2.66 7.61 23.50
N ALA A 224 -3.64 8.07 24.28
CA ALA A 224 -4.56 7.19 24.97
C ALA A 224 -5.42 6.38 23.99
N LEU A 225 -5.95 7.02 22.95
CA LEU A 225 -6.68 6.36 21.87
C LEU A 225 -5.83 5.28 21.19
N CYS A 226 -4.59 5.60 20.81
CA CYS A 226 -3.71 4.67 20.11
C CYS A 226 -3.39 3.42 20.96
N ARG A 227 -3.22 3.57 22.28
CA ARG A 227 -3.07 2.42 23.19
C ARG A 227 -4.30 1.52 23.20
N GLN A 228 -5.50 2.12 23.21
CA GLN A 228 -6.75 1.35 23.15
C GLN A 228 -6.89 0.63 21.81
N LEU A 229 -6.63 1.30 20.68
CA LEU A 229 -6.69 0.70 19.35
C LEU A 229 -5.72 -0.47 19.21
N ALA A 230 -4.47 -0.30 19.66
CA ALA A 230 -3.46 -1.36 19.64
C ALA A 230 -3.87 -2.59 20.47
N SER A 231 -4.58 -2.39 21.59
CA SER A 231 -5.06 -3.51 22.43
C SER A 231 -6.24 -4.27 21.86
N ARG A 232 -7.03 -3.67 20.95
CA ARG A 232 -8.21 -4.34 20.36
C ARG A 232 -7.80 -5.39 19.32
N GLY A 233 -6.82 -5.07 18.48
CA GLY A 233 -6.26 -6.01 17.51
C GLY A 233 -7.20 -6.41 16.35
N ASP A 234 -8.35 -5.75 16.19
CA ASP A 234 -9.41 -6.13 15.24
C ASP A 234 -9.74 -5.06 14.18
N ILE A 235 -9.02 -3.93 14.18
CA ILE A 235 -9.28 -2.82 13.26
C ILE A 235 -8.58 -3.05 11.92
N THR A 236 -9.36 -3.29 10.86
CA THR A 236 -8.83 -3.47 9.49
C THR A 236 -9.26 -2.38 8.52
N SER A 237 -10.13 -1.46 8.94
CA SER A 237 -10.50 -0.33 8.10
C SER A 237 -10.54 0.94 8.93
N VAL A 238 -9.95 2.02 8.44
CA VAL A 238 -10.01 3.34 9.06
C VAL A 238 -10.49 4.36 8.04
N PHE A 239 -11.56 5.07 8.36
CA PHE A 239 -12.02 6.24 7.64
C PHE A 239 -11.71 7.48 8.46
N HIS A 240 -10.67 8.23 8.06
CA HIS A 240 -10.28 9.46 8.73
C HIS A 240 -11.09 10.64 8.19
N SER A 241 -12.27 10.85 8.76
CA SER A 241 -13.15 11.98 8.42
C SER A 241 -12.99 13.17 9.37
N ALA A 242 -12.27 13.03 10.49
CA ALA A 242 -12.03 14.13 11.40
C ALA A 242 -11.22 15.26 10.74
N SER A 243 -11.70 16.50 10.86
CA SER A 243 -10.99 17.68 10.41
C SER A 243 -11.43 18.91 11.21
N PRO A 244 -10.51 19.80 11.65
CA PRO A 244 -10.86 21.06 12.27
C PRO A 244 -11.49 22.04 11.26
N PRO A 245 -12.10 23.14 11.74
CA PRO A 245 -12.56 24.22 10.88
C PRO A 245 -11.42 24.84 10.02
N LEU A 246 -11.72 25.43 8.85
CA LEU A 246 -10.73 26.14 8.00
C LEU A 246 -10.03 27.27 8.75
N THR A 247 -10.74 27.87 9.70
CA THR A 247 -10.28 28.98 10.55
C THR A 247 -9.41 28.52 11.72
N ALA A 248 -9.23 27.21 11.92
CA ALA A 248 -8.37 26.68 12.97
C ALA A 248 -6.90 27.07 12.73
N SER A 249 -6.12 27.07 13.81
CA SER A 249 -4.68 27.33 13.71
C SER A 249 -3.99 26.26 12.85
N LEU A 250 -2.88 26.62 12.21
CA LEU A 250 -2.06 25.64 11.46
C LEU A 250 -1.68 24.45 12.35
N THR A 251 -1.32 24.69 13.62
CA THR A 251 -0.97 23.64 14.58
C THR A 251 -2.12 22.65 14.77
N GLU A 252 -3.34 23.13 14.97
CA GLU A 252 -4.51 22.26 15.14
C GLU A 252 -4.84 21.50 13.84
N LEU A 253 -4.76 22.19 12.68
CA LEU A 253 -4.96 21.59 11.37
C LEU A 253 -3.98 20.43 11.11
N VAL A 254 -2.69 20.64 11.38
CA VAL A 254 -1.65 19.62 11.24
C VAL A 254 -1.86 18.50 12.26
N GLN A 255 -2.14 18.84 13.51
CA GLN A 255 -2.32 17.87 14.58
C GLN A 255 -3.45 16.88 14.27
N VAL A 256 -4.62 17.35 13.81
CA VAL A 256 -5.78 16.48 13.54
C VAL A 256 -5.70 15.81 12.18
N ASN A 257 -5.37 16.54 11.11
CA ASN A 257 -5.39 15.97 9.77
C ASN A 257 -4.20 15.03 9.50
N TYR A 258 -3.05 15.28 10.12
CA TYR A 258 -1.83 14.51 9.88
C TYR A 258 -1.34 13.76 11.12
N SER A 259 -0.93 14.45 12.20
CA SER A 259 -0.23 13.79 13.31
C SER A 259 -1.07 12.72 14.01
N ALA A 260 -2.37 12.99 14.20
CA ALA A 260 -3.31 12.01 14.73
C ALA A 260 -3.53 10.83 13.76
N LEU A 261 -3.71 11.10 12.47
CA LEU A 261 -3.85 10.06 11.45
C LEU A 261 -2.64 9.14 11.43
N GLN A 262 -1.42 9.69 11.43
CA GLN A 262 -0.18 8.92 11.47
C GLN A 262 -0.15 7.98 12.69
N LYS A 263 -0.35 8.51 13.90
CA LYS A 263 -0.32 7.70 15.13
C LYS A 263 -1.40 6.61 15.14
N ILE A 264 -2.61 6.92 14.66
CA ILE A 264 -3.70 5.94 14.53
C ILE A 264 -3.31 4.84 13.54
N SER A 265 -2.72 5.22 12.40
CA SER A 265 -2.27 4.30 11.36
C SER A 265 -1.23 3.31 11.89
N GLU A 266 -0.24 3.80 12.63
CA GLU A 266 0.78 2.97 13.29
C GLU A 266 0.17 2.04 14.36
N ALA A 267 -0.84 2.50 15.10
CA ALA A 267 -1.50 1.71 16.14
C ALA A 267 -2.34 0.55 15.61
N VAL A 268 -2.95 0.69 14.42
CA VAL A 268 -3.81 -0.35 13.83
C VAL A 268 -3.06 -1.26 12.85
N LEU A 269 -1.87 -0.85 12.37
CA LEU A 269 -1.07 -1.61 11.41
C LEU A 269 -0.80 -3.08 11.82
N PRO A 270 -0.48 -3.41 13.09
CA PRO A 270 -0.30 -4.80 13.49
C PRO A 270 -1.52 -5.67 13.19
N ALA A 271 -2.73 -5.18 13.48
CA ALA A 271 -3.97 -5.91 13.24
C ALA A 271 -4.21 -6.13 11.74
N MET A 272 -3.98 -5.09 10.93
CA MET A 272 -4.12 -5.17 9.47
C MET A 272 -3.14 -6.16 8.84
N LEU A 273 -1.89 -6.18 9.29
CA LEU A 273 -0.88 -7.14 8.83
C LEU A 273 -1.21 -8.57 9.26
N ILE A 274 -1.69 -8.75 10.49
CA ILE A 274 -2.16 -10.06 10.98
C ILE A 274 -3.32 -10.54 10.11
N GLN A 275 -4.28 -9.69 9.75
CA GLN A 275 -5.41 -10.03 8.90
C GLN A 275 -5.04 -10.16 7.40
N GLN A 276 -3.83 -9.73 7.04
CA GLN A 276 -3.34 -9.58 5.66
C GLN A 276 -4.33 -8.81 4.79
N GLU A 277 -4.98 -7.83 5.41
CA GLU A 277 -6.08 -7.06 4.85
C GLU A 277 -6.24 -5.79 5.67
N GLY A 278 -6.16 -4.65 4.99
CA GLY A 278 -6.49 -3.39 5.64
C GLY A 278 -6.59 -2.22 4.68
N VAL A 279 -7.33 -1.20 5.11
CA VAL A 279 -7.40 0.09 4.40
C VAL A 279 -7.39 1.26 5.38
N LEU A 280 -6.55 2.26 5.08
CA LEU A 280 -6.56 3.57 5.69
C LEU A 280 -7.04 4.59 4.66
N ALA A 281 -8.29 5.02 4.76
CA ALA A 281 -8.89 6.00 3.87
C ALA A 281 -8.96 7.38 4.55
N ASN A 282 -8.21 8.36 4.04
CA ASN A 282 -8.33 9.75 4.46
C ASN A 282 -9.30 10.52 3.58
N ILE A 283 -10.18 11.31 4.20
CA ILE A 283 -11.01 12.29 3.50
C ILE A 283 -10.15 13.54 3.25
N GLY A 284 -9.51 13.55 2.09
CA GLY A 284 -8.73 14.66 1.55
C GLY A 284 -9.59 15.72 0.87
N THR A 285 -8.93 16.63 0.16
CA THR A 285 -9.57 17.79 -0.47
C THR A 285 -8.95 18.09 -1.83
N VAL A 286 -9.77 18.44 -2.83
CA VAL A 286 -9.27 18.95 -4.12
C VAL A 286 -8.45 20.25 -3.99
N ALA A 287 -8.50 20.93 -2.85
CA ALA A 287 -7.69 22.12 -2.58
C ALA A 287 -6.18 21.84 -2.46
N THR A 288 -5.75 20.57 -2.41
CA THR A 288 -4.32 20.22 -2.57
C THR A 288 -3.88 20.33 -4.02
N GLU A 289 -4.82 20.22 -4.96
CA GLU A 289 -4.56 20.28 -6.39
C GLU A 289 -4.84 21.66 -6.99
N ARG A 290 -5.82 22.37 -6.43
CA ARG A 290 -6.29 23.67 -6.88
C ARG A 290 -6.03 24.72 -5.81
N VAL A 291 -5.43 25.84 -6.21
CA VAL A 291 -5.18 26.94 -5.28
C VAL A 291 -6.51 27.63 -4.96
N VAL A 292 -6.90 27.59 -3.69
CA VAL A 292 -8.05 28.33 -3.16
C VAL A 292 -7.52 29.41 -2.21
N PRO A 293 -7.73 30.70 -2.52
CA PRO A 293 -7.30 31.80 -1.64
C PRO A 293 -7.83 31.62 -0.21
N GLY A 294 -6.97 31.82 0.79
CA GLY A 294 -7.31 31.68 2.20
C GLY A 294 -7.20 30.25 2.77
N TRP A 295 -7.01 29.23 1.92
CA TRP A 295 -7.03 27.81 2.36
C TRP A 295 -5.64 27.20 2.51
N HIS A 296 -4.58 28.00 2.42
CA HIS A 296 -3.18 27.54 2.37
C HIS A 296 -2.80 26.61 3.52
N ASN A 297 -3.15 26.95 4.77
CA ASN A 297 -2.83 26.13 5.94
C ASN A 297 -3.61 24.81 5.95
N TYR A 298 -4.89 24.85 5.56
CA TYR A 298 -5.74 23.67 5.47
C TYR A 298 -5.26 22.72 4.36
N ALA A 299 -5.00 23.26 3.16
CA ALA A 299 -4.48 22.52 2.03
C ALA A 299 -3.12 21.89 2.36
N ALA A 300 -2.22 22.64 3.02
CA ALA A 300 -0.92 22.11 3.47
C ALA A 300 -1.08 20.93 4.44
N ALA A 301 -1.92 21.04 5.46
CA ALA A 301 -2.15 19.96 6.41
C ALA A 301 -2.78 18.71 5.76
N LYS A 302 -3.73 18.89 4.83
CA LYS A 302 -4.31 17.78 4.06
C LYS A 302 -3.33 17.16 3.08
N ALA A 303 -2.40 17.94 2.51
CA ALA A 303 -1.34 17.42 1.66
C ALA A 303 -0.35 16.55 2.44
N MET A 304 0.02 16.93 3.67
CA MET A 304 0.83 16.09 4.56
C MET A 304 0.21 14.71 4.78
N ALA A 305 -1.10 14.67 5.07
CA ALA A 305 -1.85 13.42 5.23
C ALA A 305 -1.85 12.56 3.96
N GLY A 306 -2.06 13.18 2.80
CA GLY A 306 -2.03 12.47 1.52
C GLY A 306 -0.67 11.87 1.19
N GLN A 307 0.42 12.62 1.40
CA GLN A 307 1.78 12.14 1.16
C GLN A 307 2.16 11.00 2.12
N PHE A 308 1.79 11.12 3.39
CA PHE A 308 1.97 10.03 4.36
C PHE A 308 1.28 8.74 3.91
N LEU A 309 0.01 8.82 3.48
CA LEU A 309 -0.71 7.64 3.03
C LEU A 309 -0.14 7.04 1.75
N GLY A 310 0.36 7.85 0.83
CA GLY A 310 1.06 7.34 -0.36
C GLY A 310 2.32 6.55 -0.01
N ALA A 311 3.13 7.04 0.94
CA ALA A 311 4.31 6.32 1.42
C ALA A 311 3.94 5.05 2.22
N PHE A 312 2.88 5.14 3.04
CA PHE A 312 2.34 4.03 3.79
C PHE A 312 1.86 2.92 2.85
N ASP A 313 1.10 3.27 1.81
CA ASP A 313 0.59 2.34 0.80
C ASP A 313 1.72 1.63 0.06
N LYS A 314 2.72 2.38 -0.43
CA LYS A 314 3.89 1.80 -1.10
C LYS A 314 4.63 0.78 -0.23
N SER A 315 4.65 0.99 1.08
CA SER A 315 5.36 0.12 2.03
C SER A 315 4.56 -1.12 2.46
N ASN A 316 3.22 -1.08 2.37
CA ASN A 316 2.37 -2.09 2.99
C ASN A 316 1.37 -2.77 2.04
N SER A 317 1.10 -2.19 0.86
CA SER A 317 0.12 -2.72 -0.11
C SER A 317 0.48 -4.11 -0.59
N GLY A 318 1.78 -4.39 -0.75
CA GLY A 318 2.29 -5.73 -1.04
C GLY A 318 1.86 -6.77 0.00
N PHE A 319 1.60 -6.37 1.25
CA PHE A 319 1.15 -7.21 2.36
C PHE A 319 -0.38 -7.19 2.58
N GLY A 320 -1.14 -6.61 1.64
CA GLY A 320 -2.61 -6.52 1.70
C GLY A 320 -3.15 -5.32 2.48
N VAL A 321 -2.28 -4.37 2.87
CA VAL A 321 -2.67 -3.21 3.68
C VAL A 321 -2.46 -1.92 2.89
N ARG A 322 -3.53 -1.18 2.66
CA ARG A 322 -3.55 -0.04 1.72
C ARG A 322 -3.67 1.31 2.41
N GLY A 323 -3.04 2.32 1.82
CA GLY A 323 -3.21 3.72 2.15
C GLY A 323 -3.90 4.46 1.01
N LEU A 324 -5.02 5.10 1.29
CA LEU A 324 -5.86 5.73 0.27
C LEU A 324 -6.18 7.17 0.65
N ASN A 325 -5.83 8.10 -0.25
CA ASN A 325 -6.23 9.50 -0.11
C ASN A 325 -7.39 9.81 -1.06
N ILE A 326 -8.59 10.04 -0.51
CA ILE A 326 -9.79 10.36 -1.29
C ILE A 326 -9.99 11.87 -1.27
N LEU A 327 -9.72 12.52 -2.40
CA LEU A 327 -9.79 13.97 -2.54
C LEU A 327 -11.23 14.37 -2.89
N SER A 328 -11.97 14.79 -1.87
CA SER A 328 -13.34 15.26 -2.05
C SER A 328 -13.38 16.68 -2.64
N GLY A 329 -14.29 16.88 -3.60
CA GLY A 329 -14.76 18.19 -4.04
C GLY A 329 -15.59 18.90 -2.97
N LEU A 330 -16.35 19.92 -3.36
CA LEU A 330 -17.29 20.56 -2.44
C LEU A 330 -18.37 19.54 -2.02
N VAL A 331 -18.55 19.39 -0.70
CA VAL A 331 -19.62 18.59 -0.09
C VAL A 331 -20.58 19.54 0.61
N ALA A 332 -21.88 19.46 0.35
CA ALA A 332 -22.90 20.34 0.90
C ALA A 332 -23.05 20.12 2.42
N THR A 333 -22.22 20.83 3.19
CA THR A 333 -22.10 20.69 4.64
C THR A 333 -22.16 22.05 5.32
N ALA A 334 -22.48 22.10 6.62
CA ALA A 334 -22.35 23.35 7.38
C ALA A 334 -20.92 23.94 7.29
N TYR A 335 -19.91 23.08 7.12
CA TYR A 335 -18.50 23.44 6.98
C TYR A 335 -18.17 24.16 5.65
N SER A 336 -18.75 23.72 4.53
CA SER A 336 -18.49 24.28 3.20
C SER A 336 -19.45 25.41 2.81
N LYS A 337 -20.52 25.65 3.58
CA LYS A 337 -21.59 26.60 3.24
C LYS A 337 -21.09 28.01 2.90
N SER A 338 -20.04 28.49 3.57
CA SER A 338 -19.43 29.80 3.29
C SER A 338 -18.62 29.84 1.99
N ALA A 339 -18.09 28.68 1.55
CA ALA A 339 -17.26 28.55 0.36
C ALA A 339 -18.01 28.00 -0.87
N GLN A 340 -19.17 27.36 -0.65
CA GLN A 340 -19.96 26.72 -1.69
C GLN A 340 -20.54 27.74 -2.69
N GLY A 341 -21.08 28.86 -2.20
CA GLY A 341 -21.76 29.84 -3.06
C GLY A 341 -22.84 29.16 -3.92
N THR A 342 -22.76 29.33 -5.24
CA THR A 342 -23.61 28.66 -6.24
C THR A 342 -22.96 27.42 -6.88
N SER A 343 -21.80 26.98 -6.38
CA SER A 343 -21.05 25.89 -6.97
C SER A 343 -21.72 24.54 -6.69
N PRO A 344 -21.76 23.61 -7.68
CA PRO A 344 -22.26 22.26 -7.45
C PRO A 344 -21.49 21.56 -6.34
N ALA A 345 -22.20 20.86 -5.46
CA ALA A 345 -21.63 20.13 -4.34
C ALA A 345 -22.35 18.80 -4.15
N MET A 346 -21.61 17.76 -3.77
CA MET A 346 -22.19 16.45 -3.45
C MET A 346 -22.84 16.47 -2.07
N ALA A 347 -23.88 15.67 -1.88
CA ALA A 347 -24.45 15.45 -0.56
C ALA A 347 -23.55 14.51 0.29
N PRO A 348 -23.54 14.64 1.63
CA PRO A 348 -22.76 13.74 2.48
C PRO A 348 -23.03 12.23 2.26
N PRO A 349 -24.29 11.77 2.02
CA PRO A 349 -24.56 10.38 1.68
C PRO A 349 -23.91 9.90 0.38
N GLU A 350 -23.87 10.75 -0.65
CA GLU A 350 -23.26 10.42 -1.95
C GLU A 350 -21.75 10.24 -1.76
N ILE A 351 -21.09 11.16 -1.05
CA ILE A 351 -19.66 11.04 -0.74
C ILE A 351 -19.39 9.80 0.12
N ALA A 352 -20.23 9.50 1.11
CA ALA A 352 -20.03 8.34 1.99
C ALA A 352 -20.12 7.02 1.23
N GLU A 353 -21.11 6.88 0.34
CA GLU A 353 -21.23 5.71 -0.52
C GLU A 353 -19.99 5.56 -1.41
N GLU A 354 -19.54 6.66 -2.02
CA GLU A 354 -18.37 6.62 -2.90
C GLU A 354 -17.08 6.30 -2.17
N VAL A 355 -16.86 6.93 -1.01
CA VAL A 355 -15.72 6.66 -0.15
C VAL A 355 -15.70 5.20 0.30
N ALA A 356 -16.83 4.66 0.74
CA ALA A 356 -16.92 3.27 1.17
C ALA A 356 -16.68 2.31 0.01
N GLN A 357 -17.24 2.59 -1.16
CA GLN A 357 -17.04 1.77 -2.36
C GLN A 357 -15.56 1.76 -2.79
N ILE A 358 -14.92 2.92 -2.87
CA ILE A 358 -13.52 3.03 -3.29
C ILE A 358 -12.59 2.38 -2.26
N ALA A 359 -12.80 2.65 -0.97
CA ALA A 359 -11.93 2.13 0.09
C ALA A 359 -12.03 0.61 0.26
N LEU A 360 -13.19 0.02 -0.04
CA LEU A 360 -13.40 -1.43 0.08
C LEU A 360 -13.21 -2.19 -1.25
N ASP A 361 -13.01 -1.49 -2.37
CA ASP A 361 -12.62 -2.09 -3.65
C ASP A 361 -11.10 -2.23 -3.74
N GLU A 362 -10.59 -3.45 -3.91
CA GLU A 362 -9.17 -3.79 -3.99
C GLU A 362 -8.44 -3.14 -5.19
N ARG A 363 -9.17 -2.66 -6.21
CA ARG A 363 -8.59 -2.08 -7.45
C ARG A 363 -8.37 -0.58 -7.40
N ALA A 364 -8.78 0.10 -6.33
CA ALA A 364 -8.57 1.53 -6.19
C ALA A 364 -7.07 1.85 -6.03
N GLY A 365 -6.52 2.69 -6.92
CA GLY A 365 -5.15 3.23 -6.78
C GLY A 365 -5.00 4.15 -5.55
N GLY A 366 -3.76 4.48 -5.16
CA GLY A 366 -3.44 5.16 -3.89
C GLY A 366 -4.06 6.56 -3.68
N ALA A 367 -4.57 7.21 -4.72
CA ALA A 367 -5.40 8.41 -4.58
C ALA A 367 -6.54 8.44 -5.61
N VAL A 368 -7.68 8.97 -5.17
CA VAL A 368 -8.89 9.10 -5.99
C VAL A 368 -9.55 10.45 -5.73
N MET A 369 -9.77 11.20 -6.80
CA MET A 369 -10.54 12.44 -6.76
C MET A 369 -12.02 12.14 -6.98
N VAL A 370 -12.87 12.64 -6.10
CA VAL A 370 -14.33 12.45 -6.15
C VAL A 370 -15.01 13.81 -6.16
N GLU A 371 -15.68 14.11 -7.26
CA GLU A 371 -16.43 15.35 -7.47
C GLU A 371 -17.84 15.03 -8.00
N TRP A 372 -18.71 16.04 -8.00
CA TRP A 372 -20.11 15.91 -8.45
C TRP A 372 -20.26 15.38 -9.89
N ASN A 373 -19.24 15.55 -10.74
CA ASN A 373 -19.22 15.15 -12.14
C ASN A 373 -18.46 13.84 -12.40
N GLY A 374 -17.97 13.15 -11.37
CA GLY A 374 -17.37 11.82 -11.50
C GLY A 374 -16.11 11.61 -10.67
N LYS A 375 -15.35 10.56 -11.04
CA LYS A 375 -14.17 10.08 -10.33
C LYS A 375 -12.94 10.15 -11.22
N ARG A 376 -11.79 10.47 -10.63
CA ARG A 376 -10.49 10.38 -11.31
C ARG A 376 -9.49 9.62 -10.43
N TYR A 377 -8.98 8.51 -10.95
CA TYR A 377 -7.96 7.69 -10.30
C TYR A 377 -6.56 8.16 -10.73
N GLY A 378 -5.59 8.11 -9.82
CA GLY A 378 -4.20 8.38 -10.17
C GLY A 378 -3.36 8.84 -8.98
N ALA A 379 -2.08 9.09 -9.23
CA ALA A 379 -1.19 9.68 -8.23
C ALA A 379 -1.45 11.19 -8.15
N MET A 380 -1.80 11.69 -6.97
CA MET A 380 -2.21 13.09 -6.74
C MET A 380 -1.15 13.78 -5.85
N GLY A 381 -0.75 15.01 -6.20
CA GLY A 381 0.38 15.72 -5.57
C GLY A 381 1.46 16.15 -6.57
N PHE A 382 2.71 16.25 -6.12
CA PHE A 382 3.89 16.64 -6.92
C PHE A 382 4.38 15.52 -7.86
N HIS A 383 3.47 14.78 -8.48
CA HIS A 383 3.85 13.83 -9.51
C HIS A 383 4.18 14.61 -10.78
N GLU A 384 5.33 14.32 -11.39
CA GLU A 384 5.82 14.88 -12.65
C GLU A 384 4.82 14.57 -13.77
N ASN A 385 3.73 15.34 -13.83
CA ASN A 385 2.81 15.46 -14.96
C ASN A 385 1.85 16.63 -14.72
N ARG A 386 2.40 17.78 -14.33
CA ARG A 386 1.75 19.06 -14.55
C ARG A 386 2.49 19.78 -15.64
N THR A 387 1.94 19.77 -16.85
CA THR A 387 2.18 20.83 -17.83
C THR A 387 1.66 22.12 -17.22
N ALA A 388 2.50 22.76 -16.40
CA ALA A 388 2.27 24.14 -16.03
C ALA A 388 2.35 24.93 -17.33
N SER A 389 1.22 25.44 -17.80
CA SER A 389 1.20 26.53 -18.77
C SER A 389 1.76 27.76 -18.05
N ALA A 390 3.08 27.82 -17.93
CA ALA A 390 3.77 29.03 -17.53
C ALA A 390 3.61 30.02 -18.69
N GLN A 391 2.58 30.87 -18.60
CA GLN A 391 2.63 32.18 -19.22
C GLN A 391 3.73 32.97 -18.50
N THR A 392 4.97 32.75 -18.90
CA THR A 392 6.09 33.61 -18.56
C THR A 392 6.33 34.53 -19.76
N ALA A 393 6.19 35.82 -19.49
CA ALA A 393 6.41 36.91 -20.41
C ALA A 393 7.73 36.73 -21.17
N THR A 394 7.65 36.79 -22.50
CA THR A 394 8.79 36.82 -23.42
C THR A 394 9.60 38.09 -23.19
N LEU A 395 10.87 37.92 -22.86
CA LEU A 395 11.92 38.90 -23.14
C LEU A 395 12.65 38.42 -24.40
N ASP A 396 12.61 39.26 -25.43
CA ASP A 396 13.27 39.07 -26.72
C ASP A 396 14.78 38.84 -26.59
N LYS A 397 15.32 37.93 -27.41
CA LYS A 397 16.62 38.09 -28.05
C LYS A 397 16.73 37.27 -29.35
N GLU A 398 17.15 37.96 -30.39
CA GLU A 398 17.26 37.55 -31.78
C GLU A 398 18.39 36.54 -32.09
N LYS A 399 18.06 35.64 -33.06
CA LYS A 399 18.83 35.10 -34.21
C LYS A 399 20.33 34.76 -34.09
N ALA A 400 20.67 33.52 -34.47
CA ALA A 400 21.46 33.23 -35.69
C ALA A 400 21.52 31.72 -36.05
N SER A 401 21.25 31.41 -37.31
CA SER A 401 21.76 30.27 -38.12
C SER A 401 22.38 30.87 -39.40
N PRO A 402 23.13 30.20 -40.29
CA PRO A 402 23.34 28.75 -40.53
C PRO A 402 24.87 28.40 -40.62
N SER A 403 25.40 27.22 -40.94
CA SER A 403 25.17 26.31 -42.07
C SER A 403 26.04 25.03 -41.95
N ALA A 404 25.54 23.90 -42.45
CA ALA A 404 26.31 22.67 -42.73
C ALA A 404 27.29 22.86 -43.91
N PRO A 405 28.26 21.93 -44.14
CA PRO A 405 27.95 20.76 -44.98
C PRO A 405 28.62 19.42 -44.57
N THR A 406 27.82 18.36 -44.72
CA THR A 406 28.07 17.07 -45.37
C THR A 406 29.39 16.31 -45.13
N ASP A 407 29.28 15.09 -44.60
CA ASP A 407 30.13 13.97 -45.06
C ASP A 407 29.37 12.63 -45.01
N ILE A 408 29.35 11.97 -46.17
CA ILE A 408 28.65 10.73 -46.50
C ILE A 408 29.66 9.59 -46.39
N ALA A 409 29.62 8.83 -45.29
CA ALA A 409 30.17 7.47 -45.17
C ALA A 409 29.76 6.72 -43.87
N THR A 410 29.08 7.36 -42.92
CA THR A 410 28.74 6.82 -41.57
C THR A 410 27.30 6.30 -41.42
N SER A 411 26.59 6.08 -42.53
CA SER A 411 25.13 6.15 -42.62
C SER A 411 24.31 4.91 -42.21
N SER A 412 24.84 3.89 -41.52
CA SER A 412 24.03 2.71 -41.16
C SER A 412 23.50 2.70 -39.71
N VAL A 413 24.26 3.20 -38.73
CA VAL A 413 23.83 3.19 -37.31
C VAL A 413 22.95 4.40 -37.02
N GLU A 414 23.37 5.57 -37.46
CA GLU A 414 22.66 6.83 -37.20
C GLU A 414 21.29 6.88 -37.88
N SER A 415 21.19 6.43 -39.14
CA SER A 415 19.92 6.34 -39.87
C SER A 415 18.93 5.35 -39.23
N LYS A 416 19.44 4.23 -38.71
CA LYS A 416 18.63 3.24 -37.98
C LYS A 416 18.12 3.79 -36.66
N ILE A 417 18.97 4.45 -35.88
CA ILE A 417 18.56 5.09 -34.62
C ILE A 417 17.53 6.20 -34.90
N ALA A 418 17.76 7.03 -35.92
CA ALA A 418 16.80 8.06 -36.33
C ALA A 418 15.45 7.44 -36.71
N SER A 419 15.44 6.38 -37.52
CA SER A 419 14.21 5.69 -37.93
C SER A 419 13.43 5.13 -36.73
N VAL A 420 14.14 4.57 -35.74
CA VAL A 420 13.50 4.06 -34.51
C VAL A 420 12.89 5.22 -33.71
N LEU A 421 13.58 6.36 -33.60
CA LEU A 421 13.07 7.55 -32.91
C LEU A 421 11.82 8.13 -33.58
N HIS A 422 11.83 8.27 -34.90
CA HIS A 422 10.66 8.73 -35.65
C HIS A 422 9.45 7.81 -35.43
N ALA A 423 9.66 6.50 -35.48
CA ALA A 423 8.60 5.53 -35.27
C ALA A 423 8.08 5.51 -33.81
N ARG A 424 8.98 5.46 -32.83
CA ARG A 424 8.67 5.32 -31.40
C ARG A 424 7.97 6.56 -30.83
N PHE A 425 8.37 7.74 -31.30
CA PHE A 425 7.85 9.01 -30.82
C PHE A 425 6.89 9.69 -31.80
N ASN A 426 6.54 9.01 -32.90
CA ASN A 426 5.63 9.49 -33.93
C ASN A 426 6.02 10.89 -34.44
N LEU A 427 7.32 11.10 -34.65
CA LEU A 427 7.88 12.39 -35.09
C LEU A 427 7.78 12.49 -36.62
N PRO A 428 7.39 13.66 -37.17
CA PRO A 428 7.46 13.92 -38.61
C PRO A 428 8.82 13.54 -39.21
N ALA A 429 8.83 12.96 -40.42
CA ALA A 429 10.05 12.41 -41.03
C ALA A 429 11.15 13.47 -41.32
N ASP A 430 10.78 14.75 -41.31
CA ASP A 430 11.63 15.91 -41.49
C ASP A 430 12.06 16.57 -40.17
N THR A 431 11.70 15.99 -39.02
CA THR A 431 12.09 16.51 -37.69
C THR A 431 13.60 16.43 -37.51
N ASP A 432 14.25 17.56 -37.21
CA ASP A 432 15.65 17.57 -36.82
C ASP A 432 15.83 16.94 -35.43
N LEU A 433 16.58 15.83 -35.39
CA LEU A 433 16.87 15.10 -34.16
C LEU A 433 18.12 15.60 -33.41
N SER A 434 18.83 16.60 -33.96
CA SER A 434 20.12 17.07 -33.42
C SER A 434 20.07 17.52 -31.95
N ASP A 435 18.93 18.06 -31.52
CA ASP A 435 18.64 18.50 -30.14
C ASP A 435 17.62 17.62 -29.42
N SER A 436 17.31 16.44 -29.97
CA SER A 436 16.37 15.50 -29.37
C SER A 436 16.95 14.77 -28.16
N GLY A 437 16.12 14.53 -27.16
CA GLY A 437 16.48 13.84 -25.93
C GLY A 437 15.33 13.76 -24.93
N VAL A 438 15.57 13.04 -23.84
CA VAL A 438 14.62 12.88 -22.74
C VAL A 438 14.25 14.26 -22.18
N GLY A 439 12.96 14.58 -22.19
CA GLY A 439 12.43 15.87 -21.72
C GLY A 439 12.41 17.01 -22.74
N ASN A 440 13.13 16.88 -23.87
CA ASN A 440 13.16 17.89 -24.94
C ASN A 440 12.44 17.44 -26.23
N THR A 441 12.21 16.13 -26.39
CA THR A 441 11.45 15.57 -27.52
C THR A 441 10.04 15.18 -27.06
N PRO A 442 8.97 15.60 -27.77
CA PRO A 442 7.61 15.22 -27.42
C PRO A 442 7.43 13.70 -27.31
N GLY A 443 6.95 13.23 -26.16
CA GLY A 443 6.73 11.80 -25.90
C GLY A 443 7.98 11.01 -25.50
N TRP A 444 9.16 11.63 -25.46
CA TRP A 444 10.39 10.99 -24.98
C TRP A 444 10.57 11.22 -23.48
N ASP A 445 9.98 10.32 -22.68
CA ASP A 445 10.11 10.24 -21.21
C ASP A 445 11.02 9.08 -20.78
N SER A 446 11.24 8.92 -19.47
CA SER A 446 12.13 7.87 -18.93
C SER A 446 11.65 6.44 -19.21
N LEU A 447 10.33 6.19 -19.28
CA LEU A 447 9.80 4.86 -19.55
C LEU A 447 9.99 4.51 -21.02
N ARG A 448 9.62 5.42 -21.92
CA ARG A 448 9.84 5.25 -23.36
C ARG A 448 11.31 5.26 -23.73
N HIS A 449 12.17 5.89 -22.93
CA HIS A 449 13.61 5.80 -23.10
C HIS A 449 14.11 4.37 -22.82
N ILE A 450 13.61 3.69 -21.79
CA ILE A 450 13.96 2.28 -21.53
C ILE A 450 13.47 1.39 -22.67
N GLU A 451 12.25 1.60 -23.18
CA GLU A 451 11.72 0.87 -24.33
C GLU A 451 12.56 1.08 -25.59
N LEU A 452 12.99 2.33 -25.84
CA LEU A 452 13.89 2.68 -26.92
C LEU A 452 15.23 1.95 -26.79
N VAL A 453 15.83 1.94 -25.60
CA VAL A 453 17.10 1.25 -25.35
C VAL A 453 16.97 -0.26 -25.64
N LEU A 454 15.90 -0.91 -25.17
CA LEU A 454 15.64 -2.33 -25.43
C LEU A 454 15.44 -2.63 -26.92
N GLU A 455 14.79 -1.73 -27.66
CA GLU A 455 14.63 -1.85 -29.10
C GLU A 455 15.96 -1.71 -29.84
N LEU A 456 16.84 -0.80 -29.39
CA LEU A 456 18.18 -0.66 -29.94
C LEU A 456 19.06 -1.88 -29.63
N GLU A 457 18.96 -2.47 -28.42
CA GLU A 457 19.62 -3.74 -28.10
C GLU A 457 19.20 -4.85 -29.07
N ALA A 458 17.90 -4.98 -29.31
CA ALA A 458 17.36 -5.98 -30.24
C ALA A 458 17.77 -5.71 -31.70
N LEU A 459 17.78 -4.44 -32.12
CA LEU A 459 18.10 -4.04 -33.50
C LEU A 459 19.58 -4.24 -33.85
N PHE A 460 20.47 -3.97 -32.89
CA PHE A 460 21.92 -4.03 -33.10
C PHE A 460 22.57 -5.31 -32.54
N GLY A 461 21.83 -6.14 -31.80
CA GLY A 461 22.35 -7.38 -31.23
C GLY A 461 23.36 -7.16 -30.10
N ILE A 462 23.26 -6.04 -29.37
CA ILE A 462 24.17 -5.64 -28.30
C ILE A 462 23.44 -5.55 -26.95
N ARG A 463 24.21 -5.40 -25.87
CA ARG A 463 23.69 -5.09 -24.53
C ARG A 463 24.33 -3.81 -23.98
N TYR A 464 23.52 -2.93 -23.42
CA TYR A 464 23.98 -1.72 -22.76
C TYR A 464 24.13 -1.96 -21.25
N SER A 465 25.20 -1.41 -20.67
CA SER A 465 25.36 -1.34 -19.22
C SER A 465 24.56 -0.18 -18.62
N ALA A 466 24.34 -0.17 -17.31
CA ALA A 466 23.68 0.95 -16.63
C ALA A 466 24.37 2.31 -16.93
N SER A 467 25.71 2.32 -17.00
CA SER A 467 26.49 3.53 -17.34
C SER A 467 26.33 3.96 -18.81
N ASP A 468 26.02 3.03 -19.71
CA ASP A 468 25.73 3.36 -21.10
C ASP A 468 24.36 4.05 -21.22
N VAL A 469 23.35 3.52 -20.52
CA VAL A 469 21.99 4.08 -20.52
C VAL A 469 21.97 5.51 -19.96
N GLU A 470 22.76 5.81 -18.93
CA GLU A 470 22.91 7.18 -18.40
C GLU A 470 23.45 8.17 -19.45
N LYS A 471 24.28 7.71 -20.39
CA LYS A 471 24.85 8.54 -21.47
C LYS A 471 23.94 8.65 -22.70
N MET A 472 22.87 7.86 -22.74
CA MET A 472 21.97 7.71 -23.89
C MET A 472 20.75 8.63 -23.85
N LEU A 473 20.69 9.60 -22.93
CA LEU A 473 19.54 10.49 -22.74
C LEU A 473 19.33 11.51 -23.88
N THR A 474 20.23 11.58 -24.86
CA THR A 474 20.13 12.46 -26.04
C THR A 474 20.35 11.66 -27.32
N TYR A 475 19.86 12.16 -28.46
CA TYR A 475 20.11 11.55 -29.77
C TYR A 475 21.61 11.38 -30.05
N LYS A 476 22.42 12.41 -29.78
CA LYS A 476 23.89 12.34 -29.90
C LYS A 476 24.49 11.27 -28.98
N GLY A 477 23.97 11.15 -27.75
CA GLY A 477 24.35 10.12 -26.80
C GLY A 477 24.04 8.71 -27.30
N LEU A 478 22.83 8.47 -27.82
CA LEU A 478 22.42 7.21 -28.44
C LEU A 478 23.35 6.80 -29.58
N VAL A 479 23.63 7.72 -30.50
CA VAL A 479 24.49 7.44 -31.66
C VAL A 479 25.91 7.12 -31.22
N SER A 480 26.49 7.92 -30.31
CA SER A 480 27.85 7.73 -29.82
C SER A 480 28.04 6.39 -29.09
N VAL A 481 27.17 6.10 -28.12
CA VAL A 481 27.25 4.89 -27.29
C VAL A 481 26.96 3.63 -28.11
N THR A 482 25.97 3.67 -28.99
CA THR A 482 25.62 2.52 -29.85
C THR A 482 26.73 2.23 -30.85
N ARG A 483 27.33 3.27 -31.45
CA ARG A 483 28.48 3.09 -32.36
C ARG A 483 29.65 2.40 -31.66
N ALA A 484 30.02 2.88 -30.47
CA ALA A 484 31.09 2.29 -29.68
C ALA A 484 30.84 0.80 -29.33
N ARG A 485 29.58 0.43 -29.05
CA ARG A 485 29.18 -0.95 -28.74
C ARG A 485 29.14 -1.87 -29.96
N VAL A 486 28.66 -1.37 -31.10
CA VAL A 486 28.62 -2.14 -32.36
C VAL A 486 30.03 -2.39 -32.91
N GLU A 487 30.98 -1.47 -32.69
CA GLU A 487 32.37 -1.64 -33.12
C GLU A 487 33.19 -2.58 -32.21
N THR A 488 32.70 -2.88 -31.01
CA THR A 488 33.35 -3.77 -30.02
C THR A 488 32.75 -5.17 -29.93
N THR A 489 31.70 -5.44 -30.71
CA THR A 489 31.00 -6.74 -30.80
C THR A 489 31.27 -7.36 -32.16
#